data_AF-T1CEN7-F1
#
_entry.id   AF-T1CEN7-F1
#
_cell.length_a   1.000
_cell.length_b   1.000
_cell.length_c   1.000
_cell.angle_alpha   90.00
_cell.angle_beta   90.00
_cell.angle_gamma   90.00
#
_symmetry.space_group_name_H-M   'P 1'
#
loop_
_entity.id
_entity.type
_entity.pdbx_description
1 polymer ?
#
loop_
_entity_poly.entity_id
_entity_poly.type
_entity_poly.pdbx_seq_one_letter_code
_entity_poly.pdbx_strand_id
1 'polypeptide(L)'
;GHVLFIDARKLGSVQINRTQVALSDEEIQKIAQAYHNWRGTIWGNNGYEDILGFCKSVTLDEIAKHGYVLTPGRYVGAAAQEDDGEPFEEKMARLVATLREQQAEASKLDTSIATNLRELGFWSGAA
;
A
#
# COMPACT_ATOMS: atom_id res chain seq x y z
N GLY A 1 -10.39 -22.81 16.54
CA GLY A 1 -9.13 -22.19 17.00
C GLY A 1 -8.92 -20.88 16.26
N HIS A 2 -8.00 -20.04 16.75
CA HIS A 2 -7.64 -18.77 16.11
C HIS A 2 -6.15 -18.73 15.76
N VAL A 3 -5.82 -17.99 14.72
CA VAL A 3 -4.45 -17.67 14.30
C VAL A 3 -4.29 -16.16 14.36
N LEU A 4 -3.21 -15.69 14.98
CA LEU A 4 -2.83 -14.29 14.96
C LEU A 4 -1.98 -14.03 13.71
N PHE A 5 -2.46 -13.16 12.84
CA PHE A 5 -1.65 -12.61 11.74
C PHE A 5 -1.03 -11.29 12.19
N ILE A 6 0.27 -11.11 11.91
CA ILE A 6 1.00 -9.86 12.11
C ILE A 6 1.66 -9.50 10.77
N ASP A 7 1.34 -8.33 10.22
CA ASP A 7 1.94 -7.80 9.00
C ASP A 7 3.06 -6.82 9.36
N ALA A 8 4.29 -7.33 9.31
CA ALA A 8 5.50 -6.56 9.57
C ALA A 8 6.14 -5.98 8.30
N ARG A 9 5.48 -6.03 7.12
CA ARG A 9 6.09 -5.63 5.84
C ARG A 9 6.51 -4.17 5.77
N LYS A 10 5.90 -3.30 6.58
CA LYS A 10 6.27 -1.87 6.69
C LYS A 10 7.23 -1.57 7.85
N LEU A 11 7.62 -2.59 8.62
CA LEU A 11 8.66 -2.49 9.65
C LEU A 11 10.03 -2.82 9.03
N GLY A 12 11.09 -2.65 9.81
CA GLY A 12 12.46 -2.89 9.34
C GLY A 12 13.05 -1.61 8.76
N SER A 13 12.93 -0.51 9.50
CA SER A 13 13.47 0.79 9.13
C SER A 13 15.02 0.81 9.05
N VAL A 14 15.69 -0.14 9.71
CA VAL A 14 17.16 -0.23 9.73
C VAL A 14 17.64 -1.06 8.53
N GLN A 15 18.16 -0.40 7.51
CA GLN A 15 18.67 -1.10 6.34
C GLN A 15 20.05 -1.73 6.62
N ILE A 16 20.17 -3.06 6.46
CA ILE A 16 21.45 -3.77 6.55
C ILE A 16 22.13 -3.81 5.17
N ASN A 17 21.37 -4.20 4.15
CA ASN A 17 21.82 -4.23 2.75
C ASN A 17 20.62 -4.15 1.79
N ARG A 18 20.87 -4.33 0.48
CA ARG A 18 19.83 -4.25 -0.56
C ARG A 18 18.67 -5.25 -0.38
N THR A 19 18.92 -6.38 0.28
CA THR A 19 17.95 -7.48 0.42
C THR A 19 17.56 -7.77 1.87
N GLN A 20 18.13 -7.06 2.84
CA GLN A 20 17.92 -7.32 4.26
C GLN A 20 17.75 -6.01 5.03
N VAL A 21 16.78 -6.03 5.92
CA VAL A 21 16.53 -5.00 6.93
C VAL A 21 16.56 -5.64 8.31
N ALA A 22 16.96 -4.88 9.32
CA ALA A 22 16.83 -5.23 10.73
C ALA A 22 15.58 -4.55 11.29
N LEU A 23 14.90 -5.26 12.19
CA LEU A 23 13.90 -4.65 13.05
C LEU A 23 14.62 -3.88 14.16
N SER A 24 14.17 -2.66 14.45
CA SER A 24 14.63 -1.95 15.64
C SER A 24 14.10 -2.60 16.92
N ASP A 25 14.68 -2.27 18.07
CA ASP A 25 14.20 -2.77 19.36
C ASP A 25 12.73 -2.37 19.60
N GLU A 26 12.33 -1.17 19.18
CA GLU A 26 10.95 -0.69 19.26
C GLU A 26 10.00 -1.51 18.36
N GLU A 27 10.43 -1.87 17.15
CA GLU A 27 9.64 -2.70 16.23
C GLU A 27 9.49 -4.13 16.75
N ILE A 28 10.55 -4.70 17.31
CA ILE A 28 10.53 -6.01 17.97
C ILE A 28 9.57 -5.96 19.16
N GLN A 29 9.68 -4.94 20.00
CA GLN A 29 8.82 -4.77 21.17
C GLN A 29 7.35 -4.62 20.75
N LYS A 30 7.07 -3.88 19.68
CA LYS A 30 5.71 -3.75 19.11
C LYS A 30 5.12 -5.09 18.69
N ILE A 31 5.89 -5.92 17.97
CA ILE A 31 5.46 -7.26 17.53
C ILE A 31 5.24 -8.18 18.74
N ALA A 32 6.18 -8.19 19.68
CA ALA A 32 6.09 -8.98 20.90
C ALA A 32 4.86 -8.60 21.72
N GLN A 33 4.61 -7.30 21.89
CA GLN A 33 3.45 -6.81 22.65
C GLN A 33 2.13 -7.22 22.01
N ALA A 34 2.03 -7.18 20.67
CA ALA A 34 0.84 -7.65 19.96
C ALA A 34 0.54 -9.13 20.26
N TYR A 35 1.57 -9.98 20.23
CA TYR A 35 1.44 -11.39 20.60
C TYR A 35 1.08 -11.57 22.07
N HIS A 36 1.77 -10.89 22.99
CA HIS A 36 1.54 -11.01 24.43
C HIS A 36 0.15 -10.55 24.84
N ASN A 37 -0.35 -9.47 24.23
CA ASN A 37 -1.71 -9.00 24.39
C ASN A 37 -2.72 -10.01 23.87
N TRP A 38 -2.53 -10.53 22.64
CA TRP A 38 -3.42 -11.53 22.04
C TRP A 38 -3.49 -12.83 22.84
N ARG A 39 -2.33 -13.28 23.34
CA ARG A 39 -2.22 -14.52 24.09
C ARG A 39 -2.65 -14.38 25.55
N GLY A 40 -2.76 -13.14 26.06
CA GLY A 40 -3.10 -12.87 27.46
C GLY A 40 -2.00 -13.25 28.45
N THR A 41 -0.73 -13.08 28.06
CA THR A 41 0.40 -13.42 28.95
C THR A 41 0.66 -12.33 30.00
N ILE A 42 1.47 -12.62 31.02
CA ILE A 42 1.88 -11.66 32.06
C ILE A 42 2.66 -10.44 31.53
N TRP A 43 3.21 -10.54 30.31
CA TRP A 43 3.90 -9.43 29.64
C TRP A 43 2.95 -8.59 28.76
N GLY A 44 1.66 -8.92 28.76
CA GLY A 44 0.61 -8.18 28.05
C GLY A 44 0.18 -6.93 28.83
N ASN A 45 -0.21 -5.88 28.11
CA ASN A 45 -0.74 -4.63 28.67
C ASN A 45 -2.28 -4.67 28.81
N ASN A 46 -2.84 -5.85 29.10
CA ASN A 46 -4.27 -6.09 29.39
C ASN A 46 -5.30 -5.68 28.33
N GLY A 47 -5.01 -5.92 27.05
CA GLY A 47 -6.04 -5.88 26.00
C GLY A 47 -5.47 -6.15 24.62
N TYR A 48 -6.10 -7.07 23.89
CA TYR A 48 -5.85 -7.26 22.47
C TYR A 48 -6.96 -6.61 21.65
N GLU A 49 -6.56 -5.93 20.59
CA GLU A 49 -7.45 -5.42 19.56
C GLU A 49 -6.86 -5.71 18.17
N ASP A 50 -7.73 -5.91 17.19
CA ASP A 50 -7.34 -5.98 15.79
C ASP A 50 -6.97 -4.57 15.31
N ILE A 51 -5.80 -4.43 14.67
CA ILE A 51 -5.28 -3.16 14.16
C ILE A 51 -5.12 -3.27 12.65
N LEU A 52 -5.86 -2.44 11.90
CA LEU A 52 -5.82 -2.42 10.45
C LEU A 52 -4.40 -2.20 9.92
N GLY A 53 -3.98 -3.05 9.00
CA GLY A 53 -2.64 -3.06 8.42
C GLY A 53 -1.52 -3.55 9.34
N PHE A 54 -1.83 -4.03 10.56
CA PHE A 54 -0.82 -4.53 11.49
C PHE A 54 -1.12 -5.92 12.05
N CYS A 55 -2.24 -6.14 12.75
CA CYS A 55 -2.53 -7.45 13.32
C CYS A 55 -4.02 -7.78 13.35
N LYS A 56 -4.35 -9.06 13.21
CA LYS A 56 -5.73 -9.55 13.30
C LYS A 56 -5.79 -10.98 13.82
N SER A 57 -6.74 -11.27 14.71
CA SER A 57 -7.07 -12.64 15.12
C SER A 57 -8.13 -13.25 14.20
N VAL A 58 -7.78 -14.36 13.55
CA VAL A 58 -8.58 -14.95 12.47
C VAL A 58 -8.97 -16.37 12.82
N THR A 59 -10.21 -16.76 12.50
CA THR A 59 -10.71 -18.12 12.70
C THR A 59 -10.16 -19.10 11.66
N LEU A 60 -10.04 -20.38 12.00
CA LEU A 60 -9.66 -21.41 11.02
C LEU A 60 -10.65 -21.51 9.85
N ASP A 61 -11.93 -21.20 10.06
CA ASP A 61 -12.96 -21.22 9.01
C ASP A 61 -12.74 -20.09 7.98
N GLU A 62 -12.35 -18.90 8.43
CA GLU A 62 -11.98 -17.79 7.54
C GLU A 62 -10.74 -18.13 6.71
N ILE A 63 -9.75 -18.80 7.32
CA ILE A 63 -8.55 -19.29 6.61
C ILE A 63 -8.93 -20.36 5.57
N ALA A 64 -9.83 -21.28 5.90
CA ALA A 64 -10.30 -22.31 4.99
C ALA A 64 -11.04 -21.70 3.78
N LYS A 65 -11.89 -20.68 4.01
CA LYS A 65 -12.56 -19.91 2.93
C LYS A 65 -11.57 -19.21 2.00
N HIS A 66 -10.37 -18.88 2.49
CA HIS A 66 -9.30 -18.28 1.71
C HIS A 66 -8.29 -19.28 1.15
N GLY A 67 -8.64 -20.57 1.10
CA GLY A 67 -7.80 -21.62 0.50
C GLY A 67 -6.48 -21.83 1.26
N TYR A 68 -6.48 -21.61 2.57
CA TYR A 68 -5.31 -21.76 3.44
C TYR A 68 -4.13 -20.85 3.10
N VAL A 69 -4.33 -19.75 2.38
CA VAL A 69 -3.26 -18.80 2.13
C VAL A 69 -2.98 -17.98 3.39
N LEU A 70 -1.76 -18.03 3.92
CA LEU A 70 -1.38 -17.44 5.22
C LEU A 70 -0.64 -16.10 5.12
N THR A 71 -0.76 -15.39 4.00
CA THR A 71 -0.12 -14.06 3.86
C THR A 71 -0.83 -13.05 4.78
N PRO A 72 -0.14 -12.44 5.76
CA PRO A 72 -0.78 -11.58 6.77
C PRO A 72 -1.62 -10.45 6.16
N GLY A 73 -1.12 -9.80 5.11
CA GLY A 73 -1.80 -8.70 4.42
C GLY A 73 -3.20 -9.01 3.89
N ARG A 74 -3.53 -10.29 3.64
CA ARG A 74 -4.89 -10.71 3.26
C ARG A 74 -5.89 -10.53 4.41
N TYR A 75 -5.42 -10.68 5.65
CA TYR A 75 -6.27 -10.71 6.84
C TYR A 75 -6.28 -9.37 7.57
N VAL A 76 -5.14 -8.71 7.69
CA VAL A 76 -5.02 -7.46 8.48
C VAL A 76 -5.58 -6.23 7.76
N GLY A 77 -5.88 -6.34 6.46
CA GLY A 77 -6.35 -5.21 5.64
C GLY A 77 -5.25 -4.17 5.35
N ALA A 78 -5.64 -3.03 4.79
CA ALA A 78 -4.75 -1.87 4.67
C ALA A 78 -4.92 -0.98 5.90
N ALA A 79 -3.82 -0.45 6.44
CA ALA A 79 -3.91 0.66 7.37
C ALA A 79 -4.71 1.79 6.71
N ALA A 80 -5.53 2.51 7.48
CA ALA A 80 -6.22 3.69 6.99
C ALA A 80 -5.18 4.58 6.28
N GLN A 81 -5.37 4.76 4.98
CA GLN A 81 -4.62 5.78 4.25
C GLN A 81 -5.06 7.12 4.83
N GLU A 82 -4.15 8.07 5.01
CA GLU A 82 -4.55 9.44 5.32
C GLU A 82 -5.58 9.85 4.27
N ASP A 83 -6.82 10.02 4.71
CA ASP A 83 -7.89 10.56 3.91
C ASP A 83 -7.48 11.99 3.57
N ASP A 84 -7.35 12.29 2.28
CA ASP A 84 -7.03 13.65 1.82
C ASP A 84 -8.22 14.61 2.04
N GLY A 85 -9.30 14.13 2.66
CA GLY A 85 -10.49 14.90 3.01
C GLY A 85 -11.36 15.19 1.79
N GLU A 86 -11.02 14.63 0.64
CA GLU A 86 -11.72 14.83 -0.63
C GLU A 86 -12.63 13.61 -0.90
N PRO A 87 -13.97 13.80 -0.99
CA PRO A 87 -14.88 12.74 -1.38
C PRO A 87 -14.45 12.09 -2.70
N PHE A 88 -14.58 10.76 -2.79
CA PHE A 88 -14.13 9.99 -3.96
C PHE A 88 -14.64 10.57 -5.30
N GLU A 89 -15.92 10.93 -5.37
CA GLU A 89 -16.54 11.49 -6.57
C GLU A 89 -15.93 12.85 -6.97
N GLU A 90 -15.64 13.71 -5.99
CA GLU A 90 -15.01 15.02 -6.22
C GLU A 90 -13.56 14.85 -6.72
N LYS A 91 -12.80 13.97 -6.05
CA LYS A 91 -11.45 13.61 -6.43
C LYS A 91 -11.37 13.06 -7.84
N MET A 92 -12.28 12.14 -8.19
CA MET A 92 -12.32 11.55 -9.51
C MET A 92 -12.70 12.57 -10.59
N ALA A 93 -13.68 13.44 -10.31
CA ALA A 93 -14.05 14.51 -11.24
C ALA A 93 -12.86 15.45 -11.52
N ARG A 94 -12.14 15.87 -10.47
CA ARG A 94 -10.95 16.71 -10.57
C ARG A 94 -9.83 16.02 -11.35
N LEU A 95 -9.49 14.78 -11.00
CA LEU A 95 -8.41 14.04 -11.66
C LEU A 95 -8.71 13.79 -13.15
N VAL A 96 -9.96 13.49 -13.50
CA VAL A 96 -10.36 13.32 -14.91
C VAL A 96 -10.28 14.65 -15.67
N ALA A 97 -10.64 15.76 -15.05
CA ALA A 97 -10.50 17.08 -15.66
C ALA A 97 -9.02 17.41 -15.93
N THR A 98 -8.14 17.21 -14.94
CA THR A 98 -6.69 17.39 -15.09
C THR A 98 -6.12 16.49 -16.18
N LEU A 99 -6.53 15.22 -16.24
CA LEU A 99 -6.07 14.29 -17.26
C LEU A 99 -6.45 14.76 -18.68
N ARG A 100 -7.68 15.28 -18.86
CA ARG A 100 -8.12 15.80 -20.17
C ARG A 100 -7.33 17.04 -20.60
N GLU A 101 -7.02 17.93 -19.67
CA GLU A 101 -6.18 19.10 -19.94
C GLU A 101 -4.78 18.69 -20.38
N GLN A 102 -4.15 17.76 -19.64
CA GLN A 102 -2.84 17.23 -19.97
C GLN A 102 -2.82 16.50 -21.32
N GLN A 103 -3.88 15.76 -21.67
CA GLN A 103 -4.00 15.11 -22.97
C GLN A 103 -4.12 16.12 -24.12
N ALA A 104 -4.86 17.21 -23.91
CA ALA A 104 -4.96 18.29 -24.89
C ALA A 104 -3.62 19.03 -25.08
N GLU A 105 -2.89 19.26 -23.99
CA GLU A 105 -1.54 19.84 -24.05
C GLU A 105 -0.55 18.91 -24.77
N ALA A 106 -0.55 17.61 -24.43
CA ALA A 106 0.27 16.61 -25.08
C ALA A 106 0.02 16.56 -26.60
N SER A 107 -1.25 16.58 -27.02
CA SER A 107 -1.60 16.56 -28.45
C SER A 107 -1.09 17.80 -29.20
N LYS A 108 -1.12 18.97 -28.56
CA LYS A 108 -0.55 20.22 -29.12
C LYS A 108 0.97 20.10 -29.24
N LEU A 109 1.64 19.62 -28.20
CA LEU A 109 3.08 19.41 -28.19
C LEU A 109 3.50 18.40 -29.26
N ASP A 110 2.79 17.28 -29.39
CA ASP A 110 3.06 16.28 -30.44
C ASP A 110 2.95 16.90 -31.83
N THR A 111 1.95 17.74 -32.07
CA THR A 111 1.78 18.47 -33.33
C THR A 111 2.95 19.42 -33.60
N SER A 112 3.37 20.19 -32.59
CA SER A 112 4.51 21.10 -32.69
C SER A 112 5.83 20.36 -32.92
N ILE A 113 6.06 19.26 -32.20
CA ILE A 113 7.24 18.40 -32.37
C ILE A 113 7.27 17.83 -33.78
N ALA A 114 6.16 17.28 -34.28
CA ALA A 114 6.08 16.74 -35.62
C ALA A 114 6.32 17.82 -36.70
N THR A 115 5.81 19.02 -36.49
CA THR A 115 6.06 20.16 -37.41
C THR A 115 7.55 20.51 -37.45
N ASN A 116 8.16 20.71 -36.29
CA ASN A 116 9.58 21.06 -36.19
C ASN A 116 10.49 19.96 -36.80
N LEU A 117 10.18 18.68 -36.54
CA LEU A 117 10.97 17.59 -37.10
C LEU A 117 10.79 17.46 -38.62
N ARG A 118 9.63 17.80 -39.18
CA ARG A 118 9.43 17.87 -40.64
C ARG A 118 10.28 18.99 -41.26
N GLU A 119 10.29 20.18 -40.66
CA GLU A 119 11.12 21.32 -41.12
C GLU A 119 12.62 20.99 -41.11
N LEU A 120 13.07 20.22 -40.12
CA LEU A 120 14.46 19.76 -40.01
C LEU A 120 14.77 18.53 -40.89
N GLY A 121 13.79 17.96 -41.59
CA GLY A 121 13.97 16.80 -42.47
C GLY A 121 14.09 15.45 -41.74
N PHE A 122 13.75 15.38 -40.45
CA PHE A 122 13.84 14.17 -39.62
C PHE A 122 12.50 13.45 -39.43
N TRP A 123 11.42 13.88 -40.09
CA TRP A 123 10.10 13.25 -39.98
C TRP A 123 9.40 13.12 -41.34
N SER A 124 9.10 11.88 -41.75
CA SER A 124 8.54 11.55 -43.08
C SER A 124 7.14 10.90 -43.04
N GLY A 125 6.47 10.87 -41.88
CA GLY A 125 5.14 10.27 -41.73
C GLY A 125 3.97 11.19 -42.11
N ALA A 126 3.02 10.66 -42.89
CA ALA A 126 1.76 11.32 -43.27
C ALA A 126 0.85 11.58 -42.05
N ALA A 127 0.05 12.64 -42.15
CA ALA A 127 -0.88 13.14 -41.12
C ALA A 127 -2.01 12.15 -40.80
#